data_AF-G5A7J8-F1
#
_entry.id   AF-G5A7J8-F1
#
_cell.length_a   1.000
_cell.length_b   1.000
_cell.length_c   1.000
_cell.angle_alpha   90.00
_cell.angle_beta   90.00
_cell.angle_gamma   90.00
#
_symmetry.space_group_name_H-M   'P 1'
#
loop_
_entity.id
_entity.type
_entity.pdbx_description
1 polymer ?
#
loop_
_entity_poly.entity_id
_entity_poly.type
_entity_poly.pdbx_seq_one_letter_code
_entity_poly.pdbx_strand_id
1 'polypeptide(L)'
;MQLVEAVSSASKSSITVHLPRGSSAFKSYKPILTELYKRLDGIQKFQIFTMDASQAGVVVCKKGPESEPVEISLSRQIDGIFTTKEKVQRMMTDHIETLSPPVRNTEKIAQMYHNIRPYVPAEFQSDPLYAKPSEQEGEDAKSRKQARREHRAAMAVAAKASQD
;
A
#
# COMPACT_ATOMS: atom_id res chain seq x y z
N MET A 1 5.00 -8.90 24.49
CA MET A 1 3.67 -8.49 23.98
C MET A 1 3.69 -7.38 22.93
N GLN A 2 4.78 -6.61 22.72
CA GLN A 2 4.79 -5.49 21.76
C GLN A 2 4.62 -5.88 20.27
N LEU A 3 5.16 -7.03 19.84
CA LEU A 3 5.09 -7.41 18.42
C LEU A 3 3.66 -7.74 17.97
N VAL A 4 2.92 -8.51 18.77
CA VAL A 4 1.52 -8.88 18.44
C VAL A 4 0.64 -7.65 18.39
N GLU A 5 0.83 -6.72 19.31
CA GLU A 5 0.08 -5.46 19.36
C GLU A 5 0.46 -4.54 18.20
N ALA A 6 1.75 -4.41 17.87
CA ALA A 6 2.22 -3.67 16.71
C ALA A 6 1.70 -4.27 15.39
N VAL A 7 1.71 -5.60 15.25
CA VAL A 7 1.16 -6.31 14.08
C VAL A 7 -0.35 -6.11 14.00
N SER A 8 -1.07 -6.22 15.10
CA SER A 8 -2.53 -6.01 15.13
C SER A 8 -2.91 -4.54 14.83
N SER A 9 -2.11 -3.59 15.30
CA SER A 9 -2.28 -2.18 14.97
C SER A 9 -2.00 -1.92 13.49
N ALA A 10 -0.89 -2.44 12.97
CA ALA A 10 -0.51 -2.29 11.57
C ALA A 10 -1.50 -2.97 10.62
N SER A 11 -2.02 -4.16 10.97
CA SER A 11 -2.98 -4.88 10.12
C SER A 11 -4.30 -4.13 9.96
N LYS A 12 -4.69 -3.32 10.97
CA LYS A 12 -5.90 -2.48 10.90
C LYS A 12 -5.73 -1.29 9.94
N SER A 13 -4.50 -0.82 9.74
CA SER A 13 -4.19 0.34 8.89
C SER A 13 -3.54 -0.01 7.55
N SER A 14 -2.99 -1.22 7.39
CA SER A 14 -2.31 -1.65 6.18
C SER A 14 -3.31 -2.12 5.14
N ILE A 15 -3.15 -1.63 3.92
CA ILE A 15 -4.17 -1.80 2.90
C ILE A 15 -3.57 -2.05 1.52
N THR A 16 -4.06 -3.07 0.84
CA THR A 16 -3.66 -3.36 -0.53
C THR A 16 -4.71 -2.80 -1.47
N VAL A 17 -4.37 -1.73 -2.19
CA VAL A 17 -5.25 -1.09 -3.16
C VAL A 17 -4.72 -1.35 -4.56
N HIS A 18 -5.57 -1.80 -5.48
CA HIS A 18 -5.21 -1.84 -6.88
C HIS A 18 -5.35 -0.45 -7.49
N LEU A 19 -4.23 0.17 -7.83
CA LEU A 19 -4.23 1.45 -8.54
C LEU A 19 -4.25 1.21 -10.05
N PRO A 20 -5.17 1.86 -10.79
CA PRO A 20 -5.21 1.76 -12.24
C PRO A 20 -3.91 2.28 -12.86
N ARG A 21 -3.56 1.75 -14.03
CA ARG A 21 -2.41 2.24 -14.80
C ARG A 21 -2.60 3.73 -15.11
N GLY A 22 -1.63 4.55 -14.74
CA GLY A 22 -1.70 6.01 -14.91
C GLY A 22 -2.29 6.78 -13.72
N SER A 23 -2.70 6.10 -12.65
CA SER A 23 -3.16 6.74 -11.41
C SER A 23 -2.15 7.77 -10.87
N SER A 24 -2.67 8.90 -10.40
CA SER A 24 -1.91 9.95 -9.72
C SER A 24 -1.86 9.78 -8.20
N ALA A 25 -2.35 8.67 -7.65
CA ALA A 25 -2.36 8.42 -6.20
C ALA A 25 -0.95 8.51 -5.58
N PHE A 26 0.08 8.03 -6.28
CA PHE A 26 1.48 8.20 -5.88
C PHE A 26 2.12 9.53 -6.33
N LYS A 27 1.33 10.48 -6.85
CA LYS A 27 1.84 11.80 -7.25
C LYS A 27 1.44 12.90 -6.26
N SER A 28 0.39 12.68 -5.47
CA SER A 28 -0.14 13.66 -4.50
C SER A 28 0.85 13.98 -3.37
N TYR A 29 1.70 13.04 -2.98
CA TYR A 29 2.72 13.30 -1.95
C TYR A 29 3.86 14.20 -2.45
N LYS A 30 4.06 14.30 -3.77
CA LYS A 30 5.26 14.95 -4.34
C LYS A 30 5.31 16.45 -4.01
N PRO A 31 4.26 17.27 -4.21
CA PRO A 31 4.26 18.68 -3.83
C PRO A 31 4.64 18.89 -2.35
N ILE A 32 4.05 18.12 -1.45
CA ILE A 32 4.29 18.19 -0.01
C ILE A 32 5.76 17.88 0.31
N LEU A 33 6.29 16.78 -0.23
CA LEU A 33 7.69 16.43 -0.02
C LEU A 33 8.64 17.48 -0.60
N THR A 34 8.30 18.10 -1.74
CA THR A 34 9.15 19.16 -2.33
C THR A 34 9.13 20.46 -1.54
N GLU A 35 8.04 20.74 -0.82
CA GLU A 35 7.91 21.88 0.10
C GLU A 35 8.68 21.65 1.40
N LEU A 36 8.70 20.42 1.90
CA LEU A 36 9.34 20.06 3.17
C LEU A 36 10.83 19.74 3.03
N TYR A 37 11.24 19.15 1.91
CA TYR A 37 12.58 18.63 1.71
C TYR A 37 13.23 19.15 0.42
N LYS A 38 14.55 19.27 0.47
CA LYS A 38 15.45 19.52 -0.66
C LYS A 38 15.58 18.24 -1.47
N ARG A 39 15.93 18.39 -2.74
CA ARG A 39 16.29 17.24 -3.57
C ARG A 39 17.68 16.74 -3.15
N LEU A 40 17.84 15.43 -3.18
CA LEU A 40 19.14 14.79 -3.05
C LEU A 40 19.81 14.73 -4.42
N ASP A 41 20.60 15.75 -4.75
CA ASP A 41 21.23 15.85 -6.06
C ASP A 41 22.32 14.79 -6.25
N GLY A 42 22.33 14.17 -7.43
CA GLY A 42 23.29 13.12 -7.75
C GLY A 42 23.11 11.83 -6.94
N ILE A 43 21.89 11.53 -6.47
CA ILE A 43 21.57 10.33 -5.67
C ILE A 43 22.14 9.03 -6.27
N GLN A 44 22.18 8.91 -7.59
CA GLN A 44 22.72 7.74 -8.32
C GLN A 44 24.22 7.47 -8.06
N LYS A 45 24.96 8.45 -7.54
CA LYS A 45 26.38 8.30 -7.18
C LYS A 45 26.57 7.50 -5.88
N PHE A 46 25.51 7.38 -5.09
CA PHE A 46 25.53 6.71 -3.79
C PHE A 46 24.84 5.36 -3.87
N GLN A 47 25.40 4.36 -3.18
CA GLN A 47 24.85 3.01 -3.09
C GLN A 47 24.23 2.72 -1.73
N ILE A 48 24.68 3.43 -0.69
CA ILE A 48 24.25 3.20 0.69
C ILE A 48 23.72 4.53 1.26
N PHE A 49 22.55 4.45 1.88
CA PHE A 49 21.89 5.56 2.54
C PHE A 49 21.53 5.14 3.96
N THR A 50 21.91 5.96 4.93
CA THR A 50 21.59 5.76 6.34
C THR A 50 20.85 6.98 6.86
N MET A 51 19.78 6.77 7.61
CA MET A 51 19.00 7.82 8.25
C MET A 51 18.79 7.47 9.72
N ASP A 52 18.99 8.44 10.60
CA ASP A 52 18.75 8.29 12.04
C ASP A 52 17.43 8.99 12.42
N ALA A 53 16.58 8.30 13.20
CA ALA A 53 15.33 8.85 13.67
C ALA A 53 15.51 10.08 14.59
N SER A 54 16.66 10.20 15.27
CA SER A 54 17.03 11.35 16.10
C SER A 54 17.44 12.57 15.28
N GLN A 55 17.87 12.38 14.02
CA GLN A 55 18.28 13.44 13.09
C GLN A 55 17.36 13.46 11.87
N ALA A 56 16.08 13.78 12.11
CA ALA A 56 15.07 13.82 11.06
C ALA A 56 15.47 14.78 9.92
N GLY A 57 15.40 14.27 8.69
CA GLY A 57 15.74 15.05 7.49
C GLY A 57 17.24 15.10 7.17
N VAL A 58 18.09 14.39 7.91
CA VAL A 58 19.50 14.16 7.56
C VAL A 58 19.65 12.77 6.94
N VAL A 59 20.41 12.68 5.86
CA VAL A 59 20.82 11.41 5.25
C VAL A 59 22.32 11.34 5.15
N VAL A 60 22.88 10.22 5.58
CA VAL A 60 24.29 9.89 5.39
C VAL A 60 24.41 9.00 4.15
N CYS A 61 25.17 9.45 3.17
CA CYS A 61 25.31 8.81 1.86
C CYS A 61 26.72 8.24 1.67
N LYS A 62 26.85 7.01 1.16
CA LYS A 62 28.16 6.42 0.76
C LYS A 62 28.12 5.94 -0.69
N LYS A 63 29.21 6.18 -1.44
CA LYS A 63 29.37 5.68 -2.82
C LYS A 63 29.51 4.16 -2.87
N GLY A 64 30.07 3.56 -1.81
CA GLY A 64 30.18 2.13 -1.59
C GLY A 64 30.49 1.85 -0.12
N PRO A 65 30.62 0.57 0.28
CA PRO A 65 30.83 0.17 1.67
C PRO A 65 32.04 0.84 2.35
N GLU A 66 33.15 0.96 1.63
CA GLU A 66 34.43 1.53 2.12
C GLU A 66 34.59 3.03 1.83
N SER A 67 33.62 3.66 1.17
CA SER A 67 33.72 5.09 0.85
C SER A 67 33.47 5.95 2.07
N GLU A 68 34.09 7.13 2.12
CA GLU A 68 33.78 8.13 3.15
C GLU A 68 32.29 8.52 3.10
N PRO A 69 31.62 8.62 4.26
CA PRO A 69 30.25 9.08 4.33
C PRO A 69 30.15 10.58 4.05
N VAL A 70 29.10 10.97 3.33
CA VAL A 70 28.73 12.37 3.11
C VAL A 70 27.39 12.61 3.77
N GLU A 71 27.37 13.51 4.75
CA GLU A 71 26.14 13.93 5.41
C GLU A 71 25.43 15.01 4.60
N ILE A 72 24.14 14.83 4.35
CA ILE A 72 23.32 15.74 3.57
C ILE A 72 22.03 16.05 4.33
N SER A 73 21.85 17.32 4.68
CA SER A 73 20.60 17.81 5.27
C SER A 73 19.57 18.12 4.18
N LEU A 74 18.54 17.26 4.11
CA LEU A 74 17.41 17.39 3.20
C LEU A 74 16.34 18.34 3.74
N SER A 75 16.27 18.59 5.06
CA SER A 75 15.27 19.50 5.62
C SER A 75 15.38 20.90 5.03
N ARG A 76 14.26 21.48 4.57
CA ARG A 76 14.18 22.90 4.24
C ARG A 76 14.03 23.73 5.51
N GLN A 77 14.61 24.93 5.44
CA GLN A 77 14.45 25.97 6.44
C GLN A 77 13.37 26.92 5.91
N ILE A 78 12.28 27.06 6.65
CA ILE A 78 11.15 27.95 6.34
C ILE A 78 11.17 29.02 7.43
N ASP A 79 11.32 30.28 7.06
CA ASP A 79 11.42 31.42 8.00
C ASP A 79 12.50 31.24 9.08
N GLY A 80 13.64 30.63 8.72
CA GLY A 80 14.73 30.36 9.65
C GLY A 80 14.53 29.12 10.54
N ILE A 81 13.40 28.42 10.43
CA ILE A 81 13.06 27.24 11.24
C ILE A 81 13.15 25.97 10.39
N PHE A 82 13.84 24.96 10.90
CA PHE A 82 13.86 23.63 10.26
C PHE A 82 12.48 22.98 10.33
N THR A 83 12.14 22.24 9.29
CA THR A 83 10.90 21.46 9.28
C THR A 83 10.89 20.46 10.44
N THR A 84 10.02 20.68 11.43
CA THR A 84 9.90 19.75 12.58
C THR A 84 9.13 18.50 12.21
N LYS A 85 9.34 17.41 12.95
CA LYS A 85 8.61 16.15 12.77
C LYS A 85 7.09 16.34 12.82
N GLU A 86 6.61 17.18 13.73
CA GLU A 86 5.18 17.47 13.93
C GLU A 86 4.60 18.25 12.74
N LYS A 87 5.40 19.12 12.11
CA LYS A 87 5.00 19.80 10.88
C LYS A 87 4.90 18.81 9.72
N VAL A 88 5.89 17.93 9.56
CA VAL A 88 5.85 16.87 8.53
C VAL A 88 4.61 16.01 8.71
N GLN A 89 4.37 15.51 9.91
CA GLN A 89 3.21 14.66 10.20
C GLN A 89 1.89 15.37 9.87
N ARG A 90 1.70 16.62 10.34
CA ARG A 90 0.49 17.40 10.00
C ARG A 90 0.34 17.60 8.50
N MET A 91 1.38 18.02 7.79
CA MET A 91 1.29 18.23 6.35
C MET A 91 0.97 16.94 5.59
N MET A 92 1.57 15.82 5.98
CA MET A 92 1.26 14.52 5.37
C MET A 92 -0.18 14.10 5.66
N THR A 93 -0.65 14.21 6.91
CA THR A 93 -2.01 13.81 7.29
C THR A 93 -3.09 14.72 6.67
N ASP A 94 -2.86 16.03 6.65
CA ASP A 94 -3.86 17.00 6.24
C ASP A 94 -3.95 17.14 4.71
N HIS A 95 -2.85 16.88 3.98
CA HIS A 95 -2.76 17.17 2.54
C HIS A 95 -2.57 15.92 1.67
N ILE A 96 -2.28 14.74 2.24
CA ILE A 96 -2.30 13.48 1.49
C ILE A 96 -3.65 12.82 1.66
N GLU A 97 -4.34 12.63 0.54
CA GLU A 97 -5.57 11.83 0.49
C GLU A 97 -5.30 10.43 1.03
N THR A 98 -6.03 10.06 2.09
CA THR A 98 -6.04 8.69 2.58
C THR A 98 -6.92 7.86 1.67
N LEU A 99 -6.34 6.84 1.04
CA LEU A 99 -7.10 5.94 0.18
C LEU A 99 -8.15 5.20 1.02
N SER A 100 -9.38 5.17 0.51
CA SER A 100 -10.45 4.41 1.13
C SER A 100 -10.15 2.90 1.09
N PRO A 101 -10.68 2.14 2.07
CA PRO A 101 -10.57 0.70 2.01
C PRO A 101 -11.08 0.09 0.72
N PRO A 102 -10.31 -0.84 0.10
CA PRO A 102 -10.77 -1.52 -1.09
C PRO A 102 -12.07 -2.22 -0.72
N VAL A 103 -13.04 -2.10 -1.61
CA VAL A 103 -14.31 -2.83 -1.45
C VAL A 103 -13.97 -4.31 -1.31
N ARG A 104 -14.52 -4.94 -0.26
CA ARG A 104 -14.30 -6.36 -0.02
C ARG A 104 -14.74 -7.15 -1.25
N ASN A 105 -13.89 -8.07 -1.70
CA ASN A 105 -14.19 -8.86 -2.88
C ASN A 105 -15.33 -9.85 -2.57
N THR A 106 -16.50 -9.64 -3.17
CA THR A 106 -17.72 -10.44 -2.93
C THR A 106 -17.52 -11.94 -3.19
N GLU A 107 -16.69 -12.32 -4.15
CA GLU A 107 -16.36 -13.72 -4.39
C GLU A 107 -15.51 -14.32 -3.28
N LYS A 108 -14.60 -13.52 -2.71
CA LYS A 108 -13.81 -13.94 -1.55
C LYS A 108 -14.70 -14.05 -0.34
N ILE A 109 -15.61 -13.12 -0.09
CA ILE A 109 -16.61 -13.22 0.98
C ILE A 109 -17.40 -14.53 0.85
N ALA A 110 -17.94 -14.81 -0.34
CA ALA A 110 -18.64 -16.07 -0.61
C ALA A 110 -17.74 -17.31 -0.44
N GLN A 111 -16.48 -17.25 -0.88
CA GLN A 111 -15.51 -18.34 -0.71
C GLN A 111 -15.20 -18.60 0.77
N MET A 112 -14.98 -17.54 1.56
CA MET A 112 -14.70 -17.64 2.99
C MET A 112 -15.86 -18.31 3.72
N TYR A 113 -17.10 -17.90 3.43
CA TYR A 113 -18.28 -18.48 4.06
C TYR A 113 -18.56 -19.93 3.61
N HIS A 114 -18.57 -20.21 2.31
CA HIS A 114 -19.00 -21.52 1.81
C HIS A 114 -17.91 -22.59 1.87
N ASN A 115 -16.66 -22.23 1.60
CA ASN A 115 -15.59 -23.20 1.41
C ASN A 115 -14.63 -23.28 2.59
N ILE A 116 -14.38 -22.16 3.27
CA ILE A 116 -13.36 -22.11 4.33
C ILE A 116 -13.99 -22.31 5.72
N ARG A 117 -15.08 -21.60 6.02
CA ARG A 117 -15.77 -21.64 7.32
C ARG A 117 -16.04 -23.06 7.86
N PRO A 118 -16.42 -24.08 7.07
CA PRO A 118 -16.63 -25.43 7.59
C PRO A 118 -15.40 -26.07 8.24
N TYR A 119 -14.19 -25.63 7.84
CA TYR A 119 -12.92 -26.13 8.36
C TYR A 119 -12.34 -25.25 9.48
N VAL A 120 -13.03 -24.16 9.84
CA VAL A 120 -12.61 -23.24 10.90
C VAL A 120 -13.10 -23.78 12.25
N PRO A 121 -12.24 -23.85 13.29
CA PRO A 121 -12.66 -24.24 14.63
C PRO A 121 -13.85 -23.41 15.12
N ALA A 122 -14.77 -24.03 15.86
CA ALA A 122 -16.04 -23.42 16.27
C ALA A 122 -15.86 -22.07 16.99
N GLU A 123 -14.82 -21.95 17.81
CA GLU A 123 -14.44 -20.74 18.54
C GLU A 123 -14.11 -19.53 17.64
N PHE A 124 -13.74 -19.75 16.38
CA PHE A 124 -13.42 -18.69 15.41
C PHE A 124 -14.48 -18.52 14.32
N GLN A 125 -15.52 -19.36 14.28
CA GLN A 125 -16.55 -19.28 13.22
C GLN A 125 -17.45 -18.03 13.32
N SER A 126 -17.44 -17.33 14.45
CA SER A 126 -18.13 -16.05 14.65
C SER A 126 -17.32 -14.84 14.18
N ASP A 127 -16.08 -15.04 13.73
CA ASP A 127 -15.26 -13.94 13.19
C ASP A 127 -15.97 -13.30 11.98
N PRO A 128 -16.05 -11.95 11.88
CA PRO A 128 -16.65 -11.26 10.75
C PRO A 128 -16.11 -11.67 9.37
N LEU A 129 -14.89 -12.22 9.29
CA LEU A 129 -14.29 -12.76 8.09
C LEU A 129 -15.08 -13.94 7.50
N TYR A 130 -15.79 -14.71 8.34
CA TYR A 130 -16.61 -15.85 7.96
C TYR A 130 -18.11 -15.57 8.02
N ALA A 131 -18.50 -14.29 8.07
CA ALA A 131 -19.91 -13.91 8.06
C ALA A 131 -20.61 -14.37 6.77
N LYS A 132 -21.91 -14.67 6.89
CA LYS A 132 -22.74 -15.02 5.73
C LYS A 132 -22.79 -13.82 4.77
N PRO A 133 -22.55 -14.02 3.46
CA PRO A 133 -22.70 -12.96 2.47
C PRO A 133 -24.15 -12.46 2.43
N SER A 134 -24.33 -11.16 2.19
CA SER A 134 -25.64 -10.62 1.82
C SER A 134 -26.13 -11.19 0.47
N GLU A 135 -27.42 -11.04 0.18
CA GLU A 135 -28.00 -11.49 -1.09
C GLU A 135 -27.31 -10.81 -2.29
N GLN A 136 -27.16 -9.48 -2.24
CA GLN A 136 -26.47 -8.71 -3.27
C GLN A 136 -25.02 -9.16 -3.47
N GLU A 137 -24.25 -9.37 -2.39
CA GLU A 137 -22.87 -9.85 -2.52
C GLU A 137 -22.82 -11.26 -3.12
N GLY A 138 -23.79 -12.11 -2.82
CA GLY A 138 -23.95 -13.43 -3.40
C GLY A 138 -24.22 -13.38 -4.92
N GLU A 139 -25.10 -12.49 -5.35
CA GLU A 139 -25.41 -12.26 -6.76
C GLU A 139 -24.21 -11.69 -7.54
N ASP A 140 -23.56 -10.67 -6.99
CA ASP A 140 -22.35 -10.08 -7.54
C ASP A 140 -21.24 -11.13 -7.71
N ALA A 141 -21.06 -11.99 -6.71
CA ALA A 141 -20.06 -13.07 -6.76
C ALA A 141 -20.35 -14.09 -7.86
N LYS A 142 -21.63 -14.43 -8.08
CA LYS A 142 -22.04 -15.32 -9.18
C LYS A 142 -21.81 -14.67 -10.55
N SER A 143 -22.22 -13.41 -10.70
CA SER A 143 -22.04 -12.64 -11.94
C SER A 143 -20.55 -12.53 -12.33
N ARG A 144 -19.68 -12.17 -11.38
CA ARG A 144 -18.23 -12.10 -11.63
C ARG A 144 -17.60 -13.46 -11.97
N LYS A 145 -18.04 -14.55 -11.32
CA LYS A 145 -17.62 -15.92 -11.68
C LYS A 145 -18.01 -16.27 -13.12
N GLN A 146 -19.23 -15.93 -13.52
CA GLN A 146 -19.74 -16.18 -14.85
C GLN A 146 -18.96 -15.37 -15.91
N ALA A 147 -18.79 -14.07 -15.72
CA ALA A 147 -18.04 -13.20 -16.64
C ALA A 147 -16.59 -13.70 -16.87
N ARG A 148 -15.91 -14.19 -15.82
CA ARG A 148 -14.56 -14.77 -15.97
C ARG A 148 -14.55 -16.09 -16.72
N ARG A 149 -15.61 -16.90 -16.59
CA ARG A 149 -15.74 -18.14 -17.37
C ARG A 149 -15.91 -17.83 -18.84
N GLU A 150 -16.76 -16.87 -19.17
CA GLU A 150 -16.99 -16.40 -20.53
C GLU A 150 -15.73 -15.79 -21.14
N HIS A 151 -15.05 -14.90 -20.41
CA HIS A 151 -13.77 -14.33 -20.85
C HIS A 151 -12.72 -15.40 -21.13
N ARG A 152 -12.57 -16.41 -20.23
CA ARG A 152 -11.65 -17.53 -20.47
C ARG A 152 -12.03 -18.36 -21.69
N ALA A 153 -13.33 -18.59 -21.92
CA ALA A 153 -13.80 -19.30 -23.10
C ALA A 153 -13.49 -18.52 -24.38
N ALA A 154 -13.77 -17.21 -24.40
CA ALA A 154 -13.47 -16.33 -25.52
C ALA A 154 -11.96 -16.29 -25.83
N MET A 155 -11.11 -16.16 -24.81
CA MET A 155 -9.65 -16.20 -24.97
C MET A 155 -9.16 -17.54 -25.51
N ALA A 156 -9.74 -18.66 -25.07
CA ALA A 156 -9.39 -19.98 -25.58
C ALA A 156 -9.78 -20.15 -27.06
N VAL A 157 -10.93 -19.59 -27.49
CA VAL A 157 -11.34 -19.57 -28.90
C VAL A 157 -10.39 -18.71 -29.74
N ALA A 158 -10.08 -17.50 -29.29
CA ALA A 158 -9.16 -16.60 -29.98
C ALA A 158 -7.75 -17.21 -30.12
N ALA A 159 -7.25 -17.86 -29.06
CA ALA A 159 -5.96 -18.55 -29.09
C ALA A 159 -5.93 -19.68 -30.13
N LYS A 160 -6.99 -20.49 -30.23
CA LYS A 160 -7.09 -21.55 -31.25
C LYS A 160 -7.12 -20.98 -32.68
N ALA A 161 -7.87 -19.89 -32.91
CA ALA A 161 -7.94 -19.25 -34.22
C ALA A 161 -6.64 -18.55 -34.64
N SER A 162 -5.72 -18.29 -33.71
CA SER A 162 -4.42 -17.67 -33.98
C SER A 162 -3.29 -18.70 -34.19
N GLN A 163 -3.63 -20.00 -34.21
CA GLN A 163 -2.69 -21.11 -34.43
C GLN A 163 -2.77 -21.69 -35.85
N ASP A 164 -3.69 -21.20 -36.67
CA ASP A 164 -3.74 -21.39 -38.13
C ASP A 164 -2.90 -20.31 -38.85
#